data_AF-A0A7W1G2C8-F1
#
_entry.id   AF-A0A7W1G2C8-F1
#
_cell.length_a   1.000
_cell.length_b   1.000
_cell.length_c   1.000
_cell.angle_alpha   90.00
_cell.angle_beta   90.00
_cell.angle_gamma   90.00
#
_symmetry.space_group_name_H-M   'P 1'
#
loop_
_entity.id
_entity.type
_entity.pdbx_description
1 polymer ?
#
loop_
_entity_poly.entity_id
_entity_poly.type
_entity_poly.pdbx_seq_one_letter_code
_entity_poly.pdbx_strand_id
1 'polypeptide(L)'
;MRLTVDPDAAAGDAVPIIAEGGEVGSLWSRRIDWCCRDHRLDLQILAAEELPLPEPEPSEPAEGAVGRIVQALAGSGAISILRNPAAAFGRDRISFADGLRLFAIGNEADEACWDAMLSLGQPVYGVRGILACDALRPHPASVLSALAYGLFTCEQGLRLALHEDRVGVAYECDRDDAVGTVIIRDGFEALRLTGRSGAYRDRGTEGYVRLVVRSGEDACSTQPRFIAPSVATR
;
A
#
# COMPACT_ATOMS: atom_id res chain seq x y z
N MET A 1 -11.65 -15.12 -5.78
CA MET A 1 -11.79 -14.36 -7.03
C MET A 1 -10.90 -13.14 -6.91
N ARG A 2 -10.16 -12.81 -7.97
CA ARG A 2 -9.28 -11.64 -7.97
C ARG A 2 -10.06 -10.37 -8.31
N LEU A 3 -9.85 -9.34 -7.52
CA LEU A 3 -10.35 -7.98 -7.75
C LEU A 3 -9.16 -7.06 -7.96
N THR A 4 -9.31 -6.09 -8.86
CA THR A 4 -8.30 -5.08 -9.16
C THR A 4 -8.90 -3.69 -9.10
N VAL A 5 -8.11 -2.74 -8.63
CA VAL A 5 -8.45 -1.33 -8.49
C VAL A 5 -7.22 -0.52 -8.87
N ASP A 6 -7.37 0.44 -9.77
CA ASP A 6 -6.34 1.42 -10.07
C ASP A 6 -6.76 2.78 -9.49
N PRO A 7 -6.18 3.21 -8.35
CA PRO A 7 -6.52 4.50 -7.75
C PRO A 7 -6.30 5.70 -8.69
N ASP A 8 -5.41 5.58 -9.67
CA ASP A 8 -5.11 6.66 -10.63
C ASP A 8 -6.09 6.68 -11.81
N ALA A 9 -6.81 5.59 -12.06
CA ALA A 9 -7.80 5.47 -13.12
C ALA A 9 -9.20 6.01 -12.71
N ALA A 10 -9.28 6.84 -11.67
CA ALA A 10 -10.55 7.41 -11.22
C ALA A 10 -11.27 8.18 -12.33
N ALA A 11 -12.53 7.84 -12.58
CA ALA A 11 -13.41 8.57 -13.51
C ALA A 11 -14.35 9.46 -12.69
N GLY A 12 -13.95 10.71 -12.46
CA GLY A 12 -14.63 11.58 -11.52
C GLY A 12 -14.39 11.11 -10.08
N ASP A 13 -15.46 10.94 -9.29
CA ASP A 13 -15.40 10.51 -7.90
C ASP A 13 -15.58 8.99 -7.72
N ALA A 14 -15.29 8.20 -8.76
CA ALA A 14 -15.43 6.74 -8.72
C ALA A 14 -14.18 6.04 -9.25
N VAL A 15 -13.73 5.01 -8.53
CA VAL A 15 -12.67 4.10 -8.98
C VAL A 15 -13.31 2.73 -9.24
N PRO A 16 -13.25 2.21 -10.48
CA PRO A 16 -13.86 0.93 -10.81
C PRO A 16 -13.15 -0.23 -10.13
N ILE A 17 -13.92 -1.25 -9.75
CA ILE A 17 -13.45 -2.54 -9.26
C ILE A 17 -13.62 -3.53 -10.39
N ILE A 18 -12.51 -4.09 -10.87
CA ILE A 18 -12.49 -5.00 -12.02
C ILE A 18 -12.21 -6.44 -11.55
N ALA A 19 -13.00 -7.38 -12.06
CA ALA A 19 -12.77 -8.83 -11.94
C ALA A 19 -12.54 -9.45 -13.33
N GLU A 20 -12.30 -10.76 -13.41
CA GLU A 20 -12.06 -11.46 -14.69
C GLU A 20 -13.21 -11.31 -15.71
N GLY A 21 -14.43 -11.00 -15.27
CA GLY A 21 -15.60 -10.77 -16.11
C GLY A 21 -15.90 -9.30 -16.46
N GLY A 22 -15.05 -8.36 -16.03
CA GLY A 22 -15.27 -6.92 -16.20
C GLY A 22 -15.53 -6.17 -14.89
N GLU A 23 -16.10 -4.98 -14.99
CA GLU A 23 -16.44 -4.14 -13.83
C GLU A 23 -17.55 -4.80 -12.99
N VAL A 24 -17.30 -4.88 -11.68
CA VAL A 24 -18.22 -5.50 -10.71
C VAL A 24 -18.74 -4.53 -9.65
N GLY A 25 -18.35 -3.26 -9.74
CA GLY A 25 -18.71 -2.18 -8.83
C GLY A 25 -17.65 -1.09 -8.83
N SER A 26 -17.74 -0.15 -7.90
CA SER A 26 -16.79 0.93 -7.75
C SER A 26 -16.58 1.30 -6.27
N LEU A 27 -15.45 1.92 -5.99
CA LEU A 27 -15.22 2.67 -4.77
C LEU A 27 -15.54 4.13 -5.04
N TRP A 28 -16.20 4.81 -4.10
CA TRP A 28 -16.19 6.26 -4.09
C TRP A 28 -14.76 6.74 -3.83
N SER A 29 -14.36 7.79 -4.54
CA SER A 29 -13.03 8.34 -4.48
C SER A 29 -13.08 9.85 -4.44
N ARG A 30 -12.29 10.47 -3.56
CA ARG A 30 -12.08 11.92 -3.58
C ARG A 30 -10.61 12.21 -3.47
N ARG A 31 -10.10 13.01 -4.40
CA ARG A 31 -8.77 13.61 -4.27
C ARG A 31 -8.86 14.92 -3.50
N ILE A 32 -7.96 15.07 -2.54
CA ILE A 32 -7.79 16.26 -1.72
C ILE A 32 -6.42 16.81 -2.06
N ASP A 33 -6.38 18.02 -2.60
CA ASP A 33 -5.14 18.70 -2.95
C ASP A 33 -5.12 20.07 -2.26
N TRP A 34 -4.50 20.13 -1.08
CA TRP A 34 -4.52 21.30 -0.22
C TRP A 34 -3.14 21.93 -0.09
N CYS A 35 -3.10 23.25 -0.19
CA CYS A 35 -1.93 24.05 0.16
C CYS A 35 -2.02 24.43 1.63
N CYS A 36 -1.36 23.66 2.49
CA CYS A 36 -1.23 23.98 3.91
C CYS A 36 -0.12 25.04 4.11
N ARG A 37 0.00 25.55 5.33
CA ARG A 37 0.95 26.61 5.67
C ARG A 37 2.41 26.24 5.37
N ASP A 38 2.80 25.00 5.63
CA ASP A 38 4.19 24.53 5.50
C ASP A 38 4.43 23.68 4.26
N HIS A 39 3.43 22.89 3.82
CA HIS A 39 3.57 21.95 2.71
C HIS A 39 2.27 21.79 1.91
N ARG A 40 2.39 21.23 0.71
CA ARG A 40 1.23 20.73 -0.05
C ARG A 40 0.87 19.33 0.44
N LEU A 41 -0.41 19.08 0.68
CA LEU A 41 -0.96 17.79 1.05
C LEU A 41 -1.80 17.24 -0.10
N ASP A 42 -1.40 16.10 -0.66
CA ASP A 42 -2.12 15.39 -1.72
C ASP A 42 -2.59 14.04 -1.17
N LEU A 43 -3.89 13.92 -0.92
CA LEU A 43 -4.53 12.71 -0.42
C LEU A 43 -5.54 12.18 -1.44
N GLN A 44 -5.72 10.87 -1.44
CA GLN A 44 -6.88 10.25 -2.07
C GLN A 44 -7.62 9.40 -1.05
N ILE A 45 -8.92 9.66 -0.92
CA ILE A 45 -9.81 8.94 -0.04
C ILE A 45 -10.58 7.93 -0.87
N LEU A 46 -10.60 6.67 -0.43
CA LEU A 46 -11.40 5.59 -1.00
C LEU A 46 -12.43 5.13 0.03
N ALA A 47 -13.70 5.03 -0.37
CA ALA A 47 -14.77 4.55 0.50
C ALA A 47 -15.83 3.76 -0.28
N ALA A 48 -16.73 3.10 0.44
CA ALA A 48 -17.84 2.37 -0.17
C ALA A 48 -18.95 3.32 -0.67
N GLU A 49 -19.05 4.50 -0.06
CA GLU A 49 -20.04 5.54 -0.34
C GLU A 49 -19.43 6.93 -0.11
N GLU A 50 -20.12 7.97 -0.56
CA GLU A 50 -19.69 9.35 -0.39
C GLU A 50 -19.61 9.74 1.09
N LEU A 51 -18.55 10.47 1.46
CA LEU A 51 -18.33 10.91 2.83
C LEU A 51 -18.23 12.44 2.92
N PRO A 52 -18.77 13.03 4.00
CA PRO A 52 -18.49 14.43 4.30
C PRO A 52 -17.03 14.58 4.67
N LEU A 53 -16.30 15.37 3.89
CA LEU A 53 -14.90 15.70 4.15
C LEU A 53 -14.78 17.13 4.65
N PRO A 54 -13.84 17.43 5.56
CA PRO A 54 -13.58 18.80 5.97
C PRO A 54 -13.10 19.65 4.80
N GLU A 55 -13.31 20.96 4.89
CA GLU A 55 -12.81 21.95 3.92
C GLU A 55 -11.34 22.32 4.18
N PRO A 56 -10.61 22.84 3.18
CA PRO A 56 -9.24 23.30 3.35
C PRO A 56 -9.14 24.49 4.31
N GLU A 57 -8.11 24.48 5.16
CA GLU A 57 -7.75 25.62 6.02
C GLU A 57 -6.29 26.02 5.75
N PRO A 58 -6.01 26.98 4.85
CA PRO A 58 -4.64 27.28 4.40
C PRO A 58 -3.66 27.70 5.51
N SER A 59 -4.17 28.20 6.63
CA SER A 59 -3.33 28.62 7.77
C SER A 59 -2.85 27.44 8.64
N GLU A 60 -3.41 26.25 8.46
CA GLU A 60 -3.06 25.05 9.20
C GLU A 60 -1.78 24.39 8.66
N PRO A 61 -0.95 23.78 9.51
CA PRO A 61 0.14 22.91 9.06
C PRO A 61 -0.40 21.59 8.49
N ALA A 62 0.35 20.94 7.60
CA ALA A 62 -0.06 19.68 6.96
C ALA A 62 -0.42 18.56 7.97
N GLU A 63 0.28 18.48 9.10
CA GLU A 63 -0.04 17.55 10.19
C GLU A 63 -1.45 17.79 10.76
N GLY A 64 -1.82 19.06 10.97
CA GLY A 64 -3.15 19.43 11.46
C GLY A 64 -4.25 19.04 10.46
N ALA A 65 -4.00 19.27 9.17
CA ALA A 65 -4.88 18.86 8.08
C ALA A 65 -5.09 17.33 8.07
N VAL A 66 -4.00 16.56 8.19
CA VAL A 66 -4.06 15.09 8.30
C VAL A 66 -4.90 14.67 9.50
N GLY A 67 -4.67 15.26 10.67
CA GLY A 67 -5.45 14.96 11.87
C GLY A 67 -6.95 15.18 11.69
N ARG A 68 -7.37 16.28 11.05
CA ARG A 68 -8.79 16.55 10.73
C ARG A 68 -9.36 15.52 9.77
N ILE A 69 -8.62 15.13 8.74
CA ILE A 69 -9.04 14.11 7.78
C ILE A 69 -9.19 12.76 8.47
N VAL A 70 -8.17 12.31 9.20
CA VAL A 70 -8.20 11.02 9.93
C VAL A 70 -9.40 10.97 10.89
N GLN A 71 -9.67 12.07 11.61
CA GLN A 71 -10.83 12.16 12.49
C GLN A 71 -12.15 12.07 11.72
N ALA A 72 -12.27 12.75 10.57
CA ALA A 72 -13.48 12.69 9.75
C ALA A 72 -13.73 11.28 9.15
N LEU A 73 -12.68 10.50 8.92
CA LEU A 73 -12.77 9.14 8.42
C LEU A 73 -12.95 8.08 9.53
N ALA A 74 -12.85 8.47 10.80
CA ALA A 74 -12.90 7.52 11.91
C ALA A 74 -14.23 6.75 11.92
N GLY A 75 -14.15 5.42 11.86
CA GLY A 75 -15.31 4.52 11.92
C GLY A 75 -16.08 4.35 10.61
N SER A 76 -15.72 5.05 9.52
CA SER A 76 -16.38 4.89 8.21
C SER A 76 -15.88 3.68 7.42
N GLY A 77 -14.70 3.15 7.76
CA GLY A 77 -14.03 2.11 6.98
C GLY A 77 -13.38 2.63 5.68
N ALA A 78 -13.34 3.95 5.48
CA ALA A 78 -12.62 4.57 4.39
C ALA A 78 -11.10 4.44 4.56
N ILE A 79 -10.40 4.49 3.44
CA ILE A 79 -8.95 4.39 3.37
C ILE A 79 -8.40 5.67 2.74
N SER A 80 -7.36 6.23 3.36
CA SER A 80 -6.62 7.37 2.85
C SER A 80 -5.26 6.93 2.29
N ILE A 81 -4.96 7.43 1.08
CA ILE A 81 -3.68 7.31 0.41
C ILE A 81 -2.97 8.66 0.46
N LEU A 82 -1.81 8.72 1.09
CA LEU A 82 -0.90 9.86 0.97
C LEU A 82 -0.16 9.78 -0.34
N ARG A 83 -0.48 10.68 -1.28
CA ARG A 83 0.03 10.63 -2.65
C ARG A 83 1.40 11.29 -2.83
N ASN A 84 1.82 12.08 -1.86
CA ASN A 84 3.06 12.84 -1.91
C ASN A 84 3.87 12.78 -0.60
N PRO A 85 4.12 11.60 0.00
CA PRO A 85 4.71 11.50 1.33
C PRO A 85 6.06 12.22 1.47
N ALA A 86 6.93 12.12 0.47
CA ALA A 86 8.22 12.82 0.49
C ALA A 86 8.08 14.34 0.43
N ALA A 87 7.14 14.86 -0.37
CA ALA A 87 6.93 16.29 -0.51
C ALA A 87 6.16 16.90 0.67
N ALA A 88 5.22 16.16 1.27
CA ALA A 88 4.40 16.62 2.38
C ALA A 88 5.15 16.62 3.72
N PHE A 89 5.98 15.61 3.97
CA PHE A 89 6.66 15.44 5.25
C PHE A 89 8.15 15.15 5.09
N GLY A 90 8.53 14.39 4.06
CA GLY A 90 9.88 13.87 3.96
C GLY A 90 10.15 12.81 5.02
N ARG A 91 11.30 12.14 4.92
CA ARG A 91 11.65 11.00 5.76
C ARG A 91 11.64 11.33 7.26
N ASP A 92 12.20 12.48 7.63
CA ASP A 92 12.44 12.84 9.04
C ASP A 92 11.18 13.27 9.79
N ARG A 93 10.12 13.69 9.08
CA ARG A 93 8.85 14.13 9.66
C ARG A 93 7.69 13.21 9.33
N ILE A 94 7.94 12.05 8.72
CA ILE A 94 6.88 11.18 8.21
C ILE A 94 5.94 10.65 9.30
N SER A 95 6.39 10.62 10.56
CA SER A 95 5.54 10.28 11.71
C SER A 95 4.33 11.19 11.89
N PHE A 96 4.33 12.40 11.32
CA PHE A 96 3.17 13.30 11.31
C PHE A 96 2.05 12.85 10.35
N ALA A 97 2.30 11.85 9.52
CA ALA A 97 1.29 11.18 8.71
C ALA A 97 0.55 10.06 9.48
N ASP A 98 0.65 10.04 10.82
CA ASP A 98 -0.02 9.03 11.65
C ASP A 98 -1.53 8.97 11.37
N GLY A 99 -2.09 7.76 11.43
CA GLY A 99 -3.47 7.46 11.05
C GLY A 99 -3.70 7.23 9.56
N LEU A 100 -2.80 7.69 8.67
CA LEU A 100 -2.84 7.31 7.25
C LEU A 100 -2.29 5.88 7.09
N ARG A 101 -2.95 5.06 6.28
CA ARG A 101 -2.60 3.63 6.14
C ARG A 101 -1.90 3.28 4.84
N LEU A 102 -2.08 4.08 3.79
CA LEU A 102 -1.50 3.83 2.47
C LEU A 102 -0.65 5.01 2.01
N PHE A 103 0.55 4.74 1.50
CA PHE A 103 1.43 5.73 0.87
C PHE A 103 1.65 5.40 -0.60
N ALA A 104 1.41 6.37 -1.49
CA ALA A 104 1.79 6.22 -2.90
C ALA A 104 3.31 6.28 -3.02
N ILE A 105 3.89 5.28 -3.68
CA ILE A 105 5.33 5.17 -3.85
C ILE A 105 5.67 5.55 -5.29
N GLY A 106 5.86 6.83 -5.58
CA GLY A 106 6.17 7.30 -6.94
C GLY A 106 7.65 7.21 -7.29
N ASN A 107 8.53 7.34 -6.29
CA ASN A 107 9.98 7.41 -6.45
C ASN A 107 10.70 6.90 -5.18
N GLU A 108 12.04 6.95 -5.19
CA GLU A 108 12.89 6.52 -4.07
C GLU A 108 12.69 7.34 -2.79
N ALA A 109 12.36 8.63 -2.90
CA ALA A 109 12.12 9.46 -1.72
C ALA A 109 10.81 9.07 -1.02
N ASP A 110 9.77 8.73 -1.78
CA ASP A 110 8.52 8.20 -1.23
C ASP A 110 8.74 6.82 -0.58
N GLU A 111 9.56 5.97 -1.20
CA GLU A 111 9.95 4.66 -0.62
C GLU A 111 10.71 4.84 0.69
N ALA A 112 11.63 5.82 0.77
CA ALA A 112 12.34 6.13 2.01
C ALA A 112 11.41 6.63 3.14
N CYS A 113 10.35 7.38 2.80
CA CYS A 113 9.30 7.75 3.75
C CYS A 113 8.53 6.53 4.24
N TRP A 114 8.19 5.61 3.35
CA TRP A 114 7.50 4.39 3.70
C TRP A 114 8.34 3.50 4.62
N ASP A 115 9.60 3.26 4.27
CA ASP A 115 10.54 2.49 5.10
C ASP A 115 10.73 3.13 6.48
N ALA A 116 10.81 4.46 6.56
CA ALA A 116 10.87 5.16 7.84
C ALA A 116 9.62 4.93 8.71
N MET A 117 8.41 4.92 8.13
CA MET A 117 7.19 4.57 8.90
C MET A 117 7.19 3.11 9.36
N LEU A 118 7.64 2.18 8.52
CA LEU A 118 7.75 0.77 8.89
C LEU A 118 8.75 0.56 10.04
N SER A 119 9.86 1.28 10.04
CA SER A 119 10.86 1.23 11.12
C SER A 119 10.35 1.80 12.45
N LEU A 120 9.29 2.64 12.43
CA LEU A 120 8.55 3.06 13.62
C LEU A 120 7.54 1.99 14.11
N GLY A 121 7.44 0.85 13.42
CA GLY A 121 6.47 -0.21 13.72
C GLY A 121 5.04 0.12 13.28
N GLN A 122 4.85 1.14 12.44
CA GLN A 122 3.53 1.53 11.96
C GLN A 122 3.10 0.65 10.79
N PRO A 123 1.88 0.07 10.80
CA PRO A 123 1.38 -0.76 9.71
C PRO A 123 0.88 0.12 8.54
N VAL A 124 1.83 0.69 7.80
CA VAL A 124 1.59 1.48 6.58
C VAL A 124 1.95 0.64 5.36
N TYR A 125 1.14 0.70 4.32
CA TYR A 125 1.30 -0.09 3.10
C TYR A 125 1.61 0.81 1.90
N GLY A 126 2.44 0.31 0.98
CA GLY A 126 2.89 1.04 -0.19
C GLY A 126 1.98 0.74 -1.37
N VAL A 127 1.48 1.77 -2.04
CA VAL A 127 0.66 1.65 -3.25
C VAL A 127 1.40 2.15 -4.48
N ARG A 128 1.35 1.35 -5.55
CA ARG A 128 1.92 1.66 -6.86
C ARG A 128 1.21 0.86 -7.93
N GLY A 129 0.75 1.52 -9.00
CA GLY A 129 0.05 0.84 -10.09
C GLY A 129 -1.27 0.21 -9.64
N ILE A 130 -1.59 -0.95 -10.21
CA ILE A 130 -2.85 -1.64 -9.98
C ILE A 130 -2.80 -2.38 -8.64
N LEU A 131 -3.79 -2.13 -7.79
CA LEU A 131 -3.96 -2.83 -6.53
C LEU A 131 -4.81 -4.07 -6.76
N ALA A 132 -4.27 -5.24 -6.46
CA ALA A 132 -4.93 -6.51 -6.72
C ALA A 132 -5.05 -7.35 -5.44
N CYS A 133 -6.26 -7.82 -5.14
CA CYS A 133 -6.54 -8.62 -3.96
C CYS A 133 -7.49 -9.78 -4.27
N ASP A 134 -7.42 -10.85 -3.47
CA ASP A 134 -8.36 -11.95 -3.57
C ASP A 134 -9.53 -11.77 -2.60
N ALA A 135 -10.74 -11.92 -3.11
CA ALA A 135 -11.97 -11.83 -2.35
C ALA A 135 -12.89 -13.04 -2.60
N LEU A 136 -13.69 -13.37 -1.59
CA LEU A 136 -14.74 -14.38 -1.71
C LEU A 136 -15.93 -13.88 -2.52
N ARG A 137 -16.20 -12.56 -2.49
CA ARG A 137 -17.29 -11.91 -3.20
C ARG A 137 -16.84 -10.57 -3.80
N PRO A 138 -17.37 -10.17 -4.97
CA PRO A 138 -17.06 -8.88 -5.56
C PRO A 138 -17.85 -7.79 -4.81
N HIS A 139 -17.20 -7.10 -3.87
CA HIS A 139 -17.86 -6.06 -3.09
C HIS A 139 -16.86 -4.97 -2.67
N PRO A 140 -17.22 -3.68 -2.70
CA PRO A 140 -16.37 -2.56 -2.24
C PRO A 140 -15.71 -2.81 -0.88
N ALA A 141 -16.47 -3.27 0.10
CA ALA A 141 -15.96 -3.59 1.44
C ALA A 141 -14.85 -4.67 1.44
N SER A 142 -14.85 -5.60 0.49
CA SER A 142 -13.78 -6.61 0.38
C SER A 142 -12.47 -5.97 -0.04
N VAL A 143 -12.51 -5.03 -0.99
CA VAL A 143 -11.33 -4.27 -1.41
C VAL A 143 -10.84 -3.38 -0.27
N LEU A 144 -11.73 -2.60 0.35
CA LEU A 144 -11.36 -1.71 1.46
C LEU A 144 -10.75 -2.48 2.63
N SER A 145 -11.31 -3.64 2.97
CA SER A 145 -10.74 -4.55 3.98
C SER A 145 -9.35 -5.05 3.57
N ALA A 146 -9.18 -5.49 2.32
CA ALA A 146 -7.87 -5.94 1.83
C ALA A 146 -6.83 -4.82 1.94
N LEU A 147 -7.18 -3.60 1.54
CA LEU A 147 -6.32 -2.42 1.65
C LEU A 147 -5.99 -2.07 3.11
N ALA A 148 -6.98 -2.14 4.01
CA ALA A 148 -6.81 -1.83 5.43
C ALA A 148 -5.81 -2.77 6.16
N TYR A 149 -5.70 -4.01 5.69
CA TYR A 149 -4.88 -5.06 6.32
C TYR A 149 -3.68 -5.50 5.47
N GLY A 150 -3.37 -4.81 4.37
CA GLY A 150 -2.24 -5.14 3.52
C GLY A 150 -2.40 -6.46 2.74
N LEU A 151 -3.64 -6.95 2.57
CA LEU A 151 -3.94 -8.21 1.87
C LEU A 151 -4.08 -8.00 0.36
N PHE A 152 -3.12 -7.31 -0.23
CA PHE A 152 -3.11 -6.98 -1.65
C PHE A 152 -1.68 -6.95 -2.22
N THR A 153 -1.61 -6.97 -3.53
CA THR A 153 -0.39 -6.78 -4.32
C THR A 153 -0.48 -5.50 -5.14
N CYS A 154 0.66 -4.90 -5.43
CA CYS A 154 0.79 -3.79 -6.37
C CYS A 154 1.36 -4.35 -7.67
N GLU A 155 0.59 -4.29 -8.75
CA GLU A 155 0.92 -4.84 -10.06
C GLU A 155 1.19 -3.73 -11.08
N GLN A 156 2.31 -3.85 -11.78
CA GLN A 156 2.72 -2.99 -12.87
C GLN A 156 3.13 -3.90 -14.03
N GLY A 157 2.18 -4.38 -14.82
CA GLY A 157 2.43 -5.29 -15.94
C GLY A 157 2.81 -6.74 -15.56
N LEU A 158 3.23 -7.00 -14.31
CA LEU A 158 3.52 -8.33 -13.78
C LEU A 158 2.46 -8.79 -12.78
N ARG A 159 1.97 -10.00 -12.97
CA ARG A 159 1.09 -10.72 -12.04
C ARG A 159 1.81 -11.91 -11.44
N LEU A 160 1.63 -12.12 -10.14
CA LEU A 160 2.18 -13.26 -9.41
C LEU A 160 1.07 -14.18 -8.93
N ALA A 161 1.32 -15.50 -8.97
CA ALA A 161 0.65 -16.44 -8.09
C ALA A 161 1.44 -16.47 -6.77
N LEU A 162 0.84 -15.98 -5.69
CA LEU A 162 1.49 -15.86 -4.39
C LEU A 162 0.97 -16.91 -3.41
N HIS A 163 1.91 -17.51 -2.69
CA HIS A 163 1.64 -18.36 -1.55
C HIS A 163 2.35 -17.75 -0.34
N GLU A 164 1.60 -17.01 0.47
CA GLU A 164 2.11 -16.43 1.70
C GLU A 164 1.40 -17.07 2.91
N ASP A 165 2.19 -17.44 3.91
CA ASP A 165 1.69 -17.98 5.17
C ASP A 165 2.48 -17.39 6.36
N ARG A 166 2.36 -18.01 7.54
CA ARG A 166 3.03 -17.55 8.75
C ARG A 166 4.55 -17.80 8.77
N VAL A 167 5.07 -18.61 7.85
CA VAL A 167 6.48 -19.04 7.85
C VAL A 167 7.26 -18.53 6.65
N GLY A 168 6.59 -17.96 5.64
CA GLY A 168 7.29 -17.42 4.49
C GLY A 168 6.38 -16.95 3.37
N VAL A 169 7.02 -16.67 2.24
CA VAL A 169 6.39 -16.23 1.00
C VAL A 169 7.02 -16.97 -0.18
N ALA A 170 6.19 -17.42 -1.10
CA ALA A 170 6.60 -17.97 -2.38
C ALA A 170 5.81 -17.31 -3.52
N TYR A 171 6.44 -17.23 -4.68
CA TYR A 171 5.82 -16.70 -5.88
C TYR A 171 6.04 -17.63 -7.07
N GLU A 172 5.10 -17.57 -8.01
CA GLU A 172 5.25 -18.07 -9.37
C GLU A 172 4.78 -16.99 -10.36
N CYS A 173 5.41 -16.94 -11.54
CA CYS A 173 5.04 -16.07 -12.65
C CYS A 173 5.33 -16.73 -14.01
N ASP A 174 4.91 -16.05 -15.07
CA ASP A 174 5.06 -16.49 -16.45
C ASP A 174 6.30 -15.88 -17.14
N ARG A 175 7.23 -15.29 -16.38
CA ARG A 175 8.43 -14.61 -16.88
C ARG A 175 9.71 -15.36 -16.45
N ASP A 176 10.50 -15.81 -17.42
CA ASP A 176 11.76 -16.53 -17.17
C ASP A 176 12.88 -15.64 -16.63
N ASP A 177 12.84 -14.35 -16.96
CA ASP A 177 13.79 -13.33 -16.53
C ASP A 177 13.43 -12.65 -15.21
N ALA A 178 12.40 -13.15 -14.50
CA ALA A 178 11.94 -12.56 -13.26
C ALA A 178 13.03 -12.59 -12.17
N VAL A 179 13.16 -11.48 -11.44
CA VAL A 179 14.04 -11.33 -10.29
C VAL A 179 13.21 -10.94 -9.08
N GLY A 180 13.06 -11.86 -8.14
CA GLY A 180 12.46 -11.63 -6.83
C GLY A 180 13.49 -11.07 -5.85
N THR A 181 13.13 -10.01 -5.15
CA THR A 181 13.93 -9.39 -4.10
C THR A 181 13.14 -9.40 -2.81
N VAL A 182 13.68 -10.06 -1.79
CA VAL A 182 13.12 -10.07 -0.44
C VAL A 182 13.73 -8.91 0.33
N ILE A 183 12.89 -7.99 0.76
CA ILE A 183 13.27 -6.79 1.49
C ILE A 183 12.78 -6.92 2.94
N ILE A 184 13.66 -6.62 3.88
CA ILE A 184 13.40 -6.65 5.32
C ILE A 184 13.49 -5.25 5.93
N ARG A 185 13.46 -5.15 7.27
CA ARG A 185 13.53 -3.88 8.00
C ARG A 185 14.59 -2.93 7.44
N ASP A 186 14.26 -1.64 7.41
CA ASP A 186 15.10 -0.55 6.93
C ASP A 186 15.45 -0.63 5.43
N GLY A 187 14.68 -1.40 4.65
CA GLY A 187 14.86 -1.54 3.21
C GLY A 187 16.00 -2.48 2.80
N PHE A 188 16.55 -3.27 3.73
CA PHE A 188 17.66 -4.18 3.42
C PHE A 188 17.21 -5.36 2.55
N GLU A 189 18.01 -5.68 1.53
CA GLU A 189 17.84 -6.90 0.73
C GLU A 189 18.34 -8.13 1.51
N ALA A 190 17.42 -9.04 1.85
CA ALA A 190 17.75 -10.28 2.55
C ALA A 190 18.07 -11.44 1.60
N LEU A 191 17.44 -11.45 0.42
CA LEU A 191 17.62 -12.50 -0.58
C LEU A 191 17.24 -12.00 -1.98
N ARG A 192 17.99 -12.48 -2.98
CA ARG A 192 17.65 -12.38 -4.39
C ARG A 192 17.33 -13.76 -4.95
N LEU A 193 16.24 -13.85 -5.69
CA LEU A 193 15.70 -15.05 -6.32
C LEU A 193 15.60 -14.80 -7.82
N THR A 194 16.00 -15.76 -8.64
CA THR A 194 15.98 -15.61 -10.11
C THR A 194 15.14 -16.71 -10.75
N GLY A 195 14.35 -16.33 -11.74
CA GLY A 195 13.49 -17.21 -12.51
C GLY A 195 12.02 -17.08 -12.15
N ARG A 196 11.21 -17.90 -12.82
CA ARG A 196 9.75 -17.90 -12.76
C ARG A 196 9.18 -18.11 -11.36
N SER A 197 9.92 -18.74 -10.47
CA SER A 197 9.48 -19.03 -9.12
C SER A 197 10.59 -18.82 -8.10
N GLY A 198 10.19 -18.55 -6.87
CA GLY A 198 11.09 -18.37 -5.76
C GLY A 198 10.35 -18.46 -4.43
N ALA A 199 11.10 -18.79 -3.37
CA ALA A 199 10.54 -18.89 -2.02
C ALA A 199 11.52 -18.33 -0.99
N TYR A 200 10.97 -17.71 0.03
CA TYR A 200 11.67 -17.21 1.20
C TYR A 200 10.99 -17.73 2.46
N ARG A 201 11.80 -18.18 3.42
CA ARG A 201 11.34 -18.63 4.72
C ARG A 201 11.84 -17.66 5.78
N ASP A 202 10.94 -17.24 6.65
CA ASP A 202 11.24 -16.31 7.73
C ASP A 202 12.21 -16.93 8.74
N ARG A 203 13.06 -16.08 9.28
CA ARG A 203 14.09 -16.38 10.27
C ARG A 203 13.70 -15.86 11.65
N GLY A 204 12.63 -15.07 11.76
CA GLY A 204 12.13 -14.52 13.03
C GLY A 204 12.86 -13.27 13.51
N THR A 205 13.73 -12.68 12.69
CA THR A 205 14.58 -11.52 13.05
C THR A 205 14.46 -10.34 12.07
N GLU A 206 13.65 -10.49 11.04
CA GLU A 206 13.52 -9.54 9.93
C GLU A 206 12.80 -8.25 10.31
N GLY A 207 11.97 -8.25 11.35
CA GLY A 207 11.05 -7.17 11.69
C GLY A 207 9.83 -7.13 10.75
N TYR A 208 10.06 -6.98 9.46
CA TYR A 208 9.05 -7.22 8.41
C TYR A 208 9.68 -7.87 7.18
N VAL A 209 8.85 -8.46 6.33
CA VAL A 209 9.24 -9.02 5.03
C VAL A 209 8.31 -8.46 3.96
N ARG A 210 8.86 -7.92 2.88
CA ARG A 210 8.13 -7.64 1.61
C ARG A 210 8.87 -8.28 0.44
N LEU A 211 8.13 -8.73 -0.56
CA LEU A 211 8.67 -9.27 -1.80
C LEU A 211 8.42 -8.29 -2.94
N VAL A 212 9.44 -8.00 -3.74
CA VAL A 212 9.32 -7.26 -5.01
C VAL A 212 9.88 -8.13 -6.12
N VAL A 213 9.05 -8.48 -7.09
CA VAL A 213 9.47 -9.23 -8.29
C VAL A 213 9.47 -8.29 -9.48
N ARG A 214 10.54 -8.30 -10.27
CA ARG A 214 10.70 -7.47 -11.49
C ARG A 214 11.05 -8.33 -12.69
N SER A 215 10.57 -7.96 -13.87
CA SER A 215 10.92 -8.55 -15.18
C SER A 215 10.85 -7.42 -16.22
N GLY A 216 11.98 -7.01 -16.76
CA GLY A 216 12.07 -5.79 -17.57
C GLY A 216 11.57 -4.54 -16.84
N GLU A 217 10.58 -3.87 -17.43
CA GLU A 217 9.90 -2.70 -16.84
C GLU A 217 8.73 -3.08 -15.92
N ASP A 218 8.31 -4.35 -15.96
CA ASP A 218 7.18 -4.84 -15.18
C ASP A 218 7.62 -5.17 -13.75
N ALA A 219 6.71 -4.96 -12.80
CA ALA A 219 6.94 -5.25 -11.39
C ALA A 219 5.66 -5.72 -10.68
N CYS A 220 5.83 -6.54 -9.65
CA CYS A 220 4.80 -6.86 -8.69
C CYS A 220 5.39 -6.83 -7.28
N SER A 221 4.72 -6.18 -6.33
CA SER A 221 5.16 -6.16 -4.94
C SER A 221 4.07 -6.56 -3.95
N THR A 222 4.47 -7.26 -2.90
CA THR A 222 3.63 -7.54 -1.73
C THR A 222 3.71 -6.41 -0.73
N GLN A 223 2.78 -6.42 0.23
CA GLN A 223 2.83 -5.54 1.39
C GLN A 223 3.73 -6.13 2.49
N PRO A 224 4.32 -5.28 3.36
CA PRO A 224 5.14 -5.71 4.46
C PRO A 224 4.32 -6.56 5.45
N ARG A 225 4.78 -7.80 5.64
CA ARG A 225 4.31 -8.68 6.71
C ARG A 225 5.22 -8.55 7.91
N PHE A 226 4.67 -8.10 9.03
CA PHE A 226 5.43 -7.96 10.27
C PHE A 226 5.72 -9.34 10.89
N ILE A 227 6.98 -9.58 11.20
CA ILE A 227 7.48 -10.84 11.76
C ILE A 227 7.64 -10.66 13.26
N ALA A 228 6.85 -11.41 14.03
CA ALA A 228 7.04 -11.48 15.47
C ALA A 228 8.40 -12.13 15.79
N PRO A 229 9.16 -11.61 16.77
CA PRO A 229 10.39 -12.25 17.20
C PRO A 229 10.12 -13.68 17.63
N SER A 230 10.83 -14.66 17.06
CA SER A 230 10.76 -16.02 17.58
C SER A 230 11.44 -16.01 18.95
N VAL A 231 10.67 -16.15 20.03
CA VAL A 231 11.25 -16.46 21.34
C VAL A 231 11.86 -17.84 21.20
N ALA A 232 13.17 -17.92 21.06
CA ALA A 232 13.86 -19.20 21.17
C ALA A 232 13.60 -19.72 22.59
N THR A 233 12.67 -20.66 22.72
CA THR A 233 12.62 -21.52 23.92
C THR A 233 13.94 -22.27 23.93
N ARG A 234 14.87 -21.73 24.74
CA ARG A 234 16.12 -22.40 25.10
C ARG A 234 15.82 -23.60 25.98
#